data_AF-A0A534J546-F1
#
_entry.id   AF-A0A534J546-F1
#
_cell.length_a   1.000
_cell.length_b   1.000
_cell.length_c   1.000
_cell.angle_alpha   90.00
_cell.angle_beta   90.00
_cell.angle_gamma   90.00
#
_symmetry.space_group_name_H-M   'P 1'
#
loop_
_entity.id
_entity.type
_entity.pdbx_description
1 polymer ?
#
loop_
_entity_poly.entity_id
_entity_poly.type
_entity_poly.pdbx_seq_one_letter_code
_entity_poly.pdbx_strand_id
1 'polypeptide(L)'
;MDREVIKAGVMVGVVAALLVLTIVTPGLMGRPTVLSAIPALIIGITESRVVVDLHGAVDHYLYKSISLTLHGEDNASFRLDAADYETYDLQVNFSRAATRAFDLSVVIADRQGTTFALNGTVFQGKDGSGDFVSMTDRGTYRTVLVRPPADFRALVPRGEPG
;
A
#
# COMPACT_ATOMS: atom_id res chain seq x y z
N MET A 1 -23.88 -0.20 57.16
CA MET A 1 -22.45 -0.40 56.85
C MET A 1 -22.24 -1.43 55.75
N ASP A 2 -23.03 -2.50 55.64
CA ASP A 2 -22.75 -3.59 54.69
C ASP A 2 -22.82 -3.22 53.20
N ARG A 3 -23.78 -2.38 52.77
CA ARG A 3 -23.95 -2.04 51.34
C ARG A 3 -22.79 -1.24 50.74
N GLU A 4 -22.14 -0.38 51.52
CA GLU A 4 -21.00 0.41 51.04
C GLU A 4 -19.74 -0.43 50.96
N VAL A 5 -19.51 -1.33 51.92
CA VAL A 5 -18.40 -2.28 51.90
C VAL A 5 -18.54 -3.26 50.73
N ILE A 6 -19.76 -3.72 50.44
CA ILE A 6 -20.05 -4.56 49.27
C ILE A 6 -19.80 -3.80 47.97
N LYS A 7 -20.26 -2.55 47.85
CA LYS A 7 -19.99 -1.72 46.66
C LYS A 7 -18.49 -1.46 46.47
N ALA A 8 -17.77 -1.18 47.55
CA ALA A 8 -16.32 -0.98 47.51
C ALA A 8 -15.60 -2.27 47.10
N GLY A 9 -15.99 -3.42 47.66
CA GLY A 9 -15.46 -4.73 47.28
C GLY A 9 -15.70 -5.09 45.82
N VAL A 10 -16.90 -4.81 45.30
CA VAL A 10 -17.23 -4.99 43.88
C VAL A 10 -16.40 -4.06 43.00
N MET A 11 -16.24 -2.80 43.38
CA MET A 11 -15.49 -1.82 42.60
C MET A 11 -14.01 -2.21 42.49
N VAL A 12 -13.38 -2.65 43.59
CA VAL A 12 -12.00 -3.15 43.59
C VAL A 12 -11.86 -4.40 42.72
N GLY A 13 -12.84 -5.32 42.79
CA GLY A 13 -12.87 -6.51 41.94
C GLY A 13 -12.93 -6.19 40.44
N VAL A 14 -13.75 -5.20 40.05
CA VAL A 14 -13.87 -4.75 38.66
C VAL A 14 -12.58 -4.11 38.16
N VAL A 15 -11.92 -3.28 38.98
CA VAL A 15 -10.63 -2.66 38.62
C VAL A 15 -9.54 -3.72 38.44
N ALA A 16 -9.45 -4.69 39.35
CA ALA A 16 -8.50 -5.79 39.24
C ALA A 16 -8.76 -6.65 37.99
N ALA A 17 -10.03 -6.95 37.70
CA ALA A 17 -10.43 -7.68 36.50
C ALA A 17 -10.07 -6.91 35.22
N LEU A 18 -10.30 -5.60 35.18
CA LEU A 18 -9.91 -4.74 34.05
C LEU A 18 -8.39 -4.70 33.85
N LEU A 19 -7.61 -4.64 34.93
CA LEU A 19 -6.14 -4.68 34.88
C LEU A 19 -5.64 -6.01 34.29
N VAL A 20 -6.19 -7.13 34.77
CA VAL A 20 -5.87 -8.45 34.23
C VAL A 20 -6.28 -8.53 32.76
N LEU A 21 -7.47 -8.05 32.41
CA LEU A 21 -7.92 -8.02 31.02
C LEU A 21 -6.94 -7.21 30.17
N THR A 22 -6.50 -6.02 30.61
CA THR A 22 -5.58 -5.17 29.85
C THR A 22 -4.21 -5.83 29.63
N ILE A 23 -3.73 -6.62 30.60
CA ILE A 23 -2.45 -7.36 30.50
C ILE A 23 -2.59 -8.60 29.59
N VAL A 24 -3.73 -9.29 29.64
CA VAL A 24 -3.96 -10.56 28.94
C VAL A 24 -4.50 -10.34 27.52
N THR A 25 -5.22 -9.24 27.26
CA THR A 25 -5.84 -8.93 25.96
C THR A 25 -4.81 -8.90 24.81
N PRO A 26 -3.60 -8.32 24.96
CA PRO A 26 -2.57 -8.38 23.93
C PRO A 26 -2.10 -9.81 23.58
N GLY A 27 -2.25 -10.77 24.50
CA GLY A 27 -1.91 -12.18 24.27
C GLY A 27 -3.06 -13.01 23.68
N LEU A 28 -4.31 -12.57 23.87
CA LEU A 28 -5.51 -13.21 23.33
C LEU A 28 -5.88 -12.69 21.93
N MET A 29 -5.55 -11.43 21.64
CA MET A 29 -5.41 -10.97 20.27
C MET A 29 -4.17 -11.67 19.72
N GLY A 30 -4.38 -12.87 19.17
CA GLY A 30 -3.31 -13.64 18.55
C GLY A 30 -2.43 -12.71 17.73
N ARG A 31 -1.10 -12.87 17.86
CA ARG A 31 -0.13 -12.11 17.07
C ARG A 31 -0.69 -11.97 15.67
N PRO A 32 -0.84 -10.75 15.10
CA PRO A 32 -1.35 -10.61 13.75
C PRO A 32 -0.54 -11.58 12.90
N THR A 33 -1.22 -12.63 12.43
CA THR A 33 -0.58 -13.71 11.69
C THR A 33 0.17 -13.03 10.59
N VAL A 34 1.45 -13.39 10.43
CA VAL A 34 2.36 -12.86 9.42
C VAL A 34 1.93 -13.37 8.03
N LEU A 35 0.66 -13.22 7.70
CA LEU A 35 0.23 -13.06 6.32
C LEU A 35 0.89 -11.76 5.90
N SER A 36 2.05 -11.93 5.28
CA SER A 36 2.84 -10.88 4.65
C SER A 36 1.87 -9.90 4.01
N ALA A 37 1.70 -8.70 4.58
CA ALA A 37 0.93 -7.61 4.01
C ALA A 37 1.73 -7.08 2.83
N ILE A 38 1.82 -7.90 1.77
CA ILE A 38 2.58 -7.58 0.57
C ILE A 38 1.87 -6.38 -0.05
N PRO A 39 2.52 -5.20 -0.15
CA PRO A 39 1.86 -4.03 -0.71
C PRO A 39 1.41 -4.31 -2.13
N ALA A 40 0.31 -3.69 -2.55
CA ALA A 40 -0.23 -3.78 -3.89
C ALA A 40 -0.10 -2.43 -4.61
N LEU A 41 0.40 -2.48 -5.82
CA LEU A 41 0.37 -1.41 -6.81
C LEU A 41 -0.86 -1.62 -7.69
N ILE A 42 -1.64 -0.56 -7.87
CA ILE A 42 -2.79 -0.50 -8.76
C ILE A 42 -2.54 0.63 -9.77
N ILE A 43 -2.72 0.33 -11.06
CA ILE A 43 -2.66 1.34 -12.12
C ILE A 43 -3.96 1.27 -12.91
N GLY A 44 -4.74 2.33 -12.78
CA GLY A 44 -5.99 2.53 -13.51
C GLY A 44 -5.84 3.64 -14.55
N ILE A 45 -6.67 3.57 -15.60
CA ILE A 45 -6.82 4.66 -16.56
C ILE A 45 -8.29 5.04 -16.69
N THR A 46 -8.51 6.33 -16.78
CA THR A 46 -9.82 6.95 -17.03
C THR A 46 -9.80 7.63 -18.40
N GLU A 47 -10.86 8.36 -18.75
CA GLU A 47 -10.88 9.12 -20.00
C GLU A 47 -9.75 10.15 -20.10
N SER A 48 -9.38 10.82 -18.99
CA SER A 48 -8.44 11.94 -19.00
C SER A 48 -7.22 11.76 -18.10
N ARG A 49 -7.24 10.79 -17.17
CA ARG A 49 -6.19 10.61 -16.15
C ARG A 49 -5.68 9.19 -16.08
N VAL A 50 -4.40 9.07 -15.74
CA VAL A 50 -3.80 7.86 -15.19
C VAL A 50 -3.85 7.99 -13.67
N VAL A 51 -4.24 6.92 -12.99
CA VAL A 51 -4.25 6.83 -11.53
C VAL A 51 -3.28 5.73 -11.13
N VAL A 52 -2.30 6.08 -10.30
CA VAL A 52 -1.37 5.13 -9.70
C VAL A 52 -1.62 5.16 -8.21
N ASP A 53 -1.99 4.01 -7.68
CA ASP A 53 -2.33 3.84 -6.27
C ASP A 53 -1.45 2.75 -5.67
N LEU A 54 -0.83 3.07 -4.54
CA LEU A 54 -0.07 2.14 -3.73
C LEU A 54 -0.83 1.95 -2.44
N HIS A 55 -1.22 0.71 -2.16
CA HIS A 55 -2.00 0.39 -1.00
C HIS A 55 -1.52 -0.91 -0.36
N GLY A 56 -1.53 -1.00 0.97
CA GLY A 56 -1.22 -2.25 1.66
C GLY A 56 -2.24 -3.33 1.32
N ALA A 57 -1.83 -4.57 0.99
CA ALA A 57 -2.82 -5.64 0.74
C ALA A 57 -3.67 -6.02 1.96
N VAL A 58 -3.33 -5.50 3.14
CA VAL A 58 -4.12 -5.61 4.36
C VAL A 58 -4.21 -4.20 4.96
N ASP A 59 -5.42 -3.65 5.04
CA ASP A 59 -5.80 -2.33 5.59
C ASP A 59 -5.29 -2.04 7.04
N HIS A 60 -4.61 -3.00 7.66
CA HIS A 60 -4.19 -2.94 9.06
C HIS A 60 -2.70 -2.64 9.26
N TYR A 61 -1.90 -2.48 8.19
CA TYR A 61 -0.46 -2.22 8.33
C TYR A 61 -0.10 -0.77 8.03
N LEU A 62 0.24 -0.02 9.09
CA LEU A 62 0.76 1.34 8.97
C LEU A 62 2.24 1.28 8.55
N TYR A 63 2.55 1.66 7.31
CA TYR A 63 3.92 1.70 6.84
C TYR A 63 4.67 2.88 7.47
N LYS A 64 5.99 2.76 7.59
CA LYS A 64 6.83 3.87 8.04
C LYS A 64 6.91 4.95 6.95
N SER A 65 7.06 4.52 5.71
CA SER A 65 7.04 5.41 4.55
C SER A 65 6.66 4.67 3.27
N ILE A 66 5.94 5.35 2.39
CA ILE A 66 5.68 4.94 1.02
C ILE A 66 6.24 6.03 0.12
N SER A 67 7.02 5.66 -0.89
CA SER A 67 7.51 6.59 -1.91
C SER A 67 7.30 6.04 -3.31
N LEU A 68 6.94 6.95 -4.21
CA LEU A 68 6.60 6.70 -5.59
C LEU A 68 7.29 7.75 -6.47
N THR A 69 8.02 7.29 -7.47
CA THR A 69 8.69 8.14 -8.45
C THR A 69 8.27 7.70 -9.84
N LEU A 70 7.79 8.66 -10.64
CA LEU A 70 7.39 8.49 -12.03
C LEU A 70 8.24 9.38 -12.93
N HIS A 71 8.80 8.80 -14.00
CA HIS A 71 9.63 9.51 -14.97
C HIS A 71 9.13 9.24 -16.38
N GLY A 72 8.83 10.27 -17.16
CA GLY A 72 8.37 10.10 -18.53
C GLY A 72 9.48 9.59 -19.45
N GLU A 73 9.24 8.46 -20.11
CA GLU A 73 10.09 7.90 -21.17
C GLU A 73 9.85 8.64 -22.49
N ASP A 74 8.60 8.99 -22.79
CA ASP A 74 8.24 9.76 -23.99
C ASP A 74 8.22 11.28 -23.77
N ASN A 75 8.33 11.72 -22.53
CA ASN A 75 8.41 13.13 -22.16
C ASN A 75 9.37 13.30 -20.97
N ALA A 76 10.64 13.63 -21.26
CA ALA A 76 11.67 13.80 -20.25
C ALA A 76 11.40 14.94 -19.24
N SER A 77 10.49 15.87 -19.55
CA SER A 77 10.07 16.91 -18.61
C SER A 77 9.04 16.43 -17.59
N PHE A 78 8.38 15.30 -17.85
CA PHE A 78 7.42 14.72 -16.93
C PHE A 78 8.16 13.97 -15.82
N ARG A 79 8.03 14.50 -14.60
CA ARG A 79 8.52 13.88 -13.38
C ARG A 79 7.49 14.08 -12.27
N LEU A 80 7.19 13.01 -11.55
CA LEU A 80 6.31 13.06 -10.39
C LEU A 80 6.95 12.26 -9.28
N ASP A 81 7.28 12.93 -8.18
CA ASP A 81 7.75 12.30 -6.95
C ASP A 81 6.70 12.53 -5.87
N ALA A 82 6.30 11.46 -5.19
CA ALA A 82 5.39 11.51 -4.06
C ALA A 82 5.95 10.62 -2.96
N ALA A 83 5.91 11.11 -1.73
CA ALA A 83 6.30 10.35 -0.56
C ALA A 83 5.40 10.73 0.59
N ASP A 84 5.00 9.73 1.37
CA ASP A 84 4.20 9.93 2.57
C ASP A 84 4.69 9.00 3.68
N TYR A 85 4.49 9.44 4.92
CA TYR A 85 5.03 8.82 6.12
C TYR A 85 3.91 8.44 7.06
N GLU A 86 4.08 7.33 7.77
CA GLU A 86 3.06 6.84 8.69
C GLU A 86 1.68 6.72 8.02
N THR A 87 1.67 6.17 6.81
CA THR A 87 0.47 6.00 5.97
C THR A 87 0.26 4.52 5.61
N TYR A 88 -0.94 4.19 5.13
CA TYR A 88 -1.33 2.89 4.56
C TYR A 88 -1.46 2.95 3.03
N ASP A 89 -1.58 4.15 2.46
CA ASP A 89 -1.77 4.38 1.03
C ASP A 89 -0.96 5.57 0.50
N LEU A 90 -0.73 5.57 -0.82
CA LEU A 90 -0.21 6.70 -1.56
C LEU A 90 -0.78 6.68 -2.97
N GLN A 91 -1.61 7.67 -3.28
CA GLN A 91 -2.22 7.81 -4.60
C GLN A 91 -1.68 9.04 -5.31
N VAL A 92 -1.32 8.88 -6.59
CA VAL A 92 -1.03 9.99 -7.49
C VAL A 92 -1.87 9.87 -8.76
N ASN A 93 -2.20 11.01 -9.34
CA ASN A 93 -2.89 11.04 -10.62
C ASN A 93 -2.29 12.13 -11.52
N PHE A 94 -2.30 11.88 -12.81
CA PHE A 94 -1.79 12.82 -13.81
C PHE A 94 -2.56 12.69 -15.13
N SER A 95 -2.45 13.71 -15.98
CA SER A 95 -3.13 13.71 -17.28
C SER A 95 -2.57 12.63 -18.19
N ARG A 96 -3.44 11.91 -18.92
CA ARG A 96 -3.02 10.95 -19.97
C ARG A 96 -2.21 11.61 -21.09
N ALA A 97 -2.29 12.92 -21.24
CA ALA A 97 -1.51 13.67 -22.22
C ALA A 97 -0.11 14.05 -21.72
N ALA A 98 0.18 13.91 -20.42
CA ALA A 98 1.47 14.29 -19.85
C ALA A 98 2.60 13.35 -20.31
N THR A 99 2.28 12.04 -20.39
CA THR A 99 3.19 10.98 -20.82
C THR A 99 2.37 9.74 -21.19
N ARG A 100 2.80 9.00 -22.23
CA ARG A 100 2.23 7.69 -22.59
C ARG A 100 3.08 6.54 -22.07
N ALA A 101 4.36 6.78 -21.82
CA ALA A 101 5.30 5.78 -21.36
C ALA A 101 6.10 6.37 -20.20
N PHE A 102 6.11 5.72 -19.04
CA PHE A 102 6.86 6.20 -17.89
C PHE A 102 7.50 5.07 -17.11
N ASP A 103 8.69 5.35 -16.61
CA ASP A 103 9.35 4.55 -15.59
C ASP A 103 8.70 4.81 -14.23
N LEU A 104 8.49 3.71 -13.51
CA LEU A 104 7.86 3.63 -12.21
C LEU A 104 8.86 3.03 -11.23
N SER A 105 9.13 3.75 -10.14
CA SER A 105 9.88 3.24 -8.99
C SER A 105 9.06 3.39 -7.73
N VAL A 106 8.89 2.28 -7.01
CA VAL A 106 8.15 2.19 -5.76
C VAL A 106 9.09 1.70 -4.69
N VAL A 107 9.12 2.38 -3.56
CA VAL A 107 9.84 1.92 -2.35
C VAL A 107 8.94 2.12 -1.14
N ILE A 108 8.78 1.06 -0.36
CA ILE A 108 7.94 1.04 0.84
C ILE A 108 8.80 0.52 1.99
N ALA A 109 8.85 1.27 3.08
CA ALA A 109 9.50 0.86 4.31
C ALA A 109 8.44 0.55 5.36
N ASP A 110 8.51 -0.64 5.90
CA ASP A 110 7.65 -1.10 6.98
C ASP A 110 8.21 -0.63 8.34
N ARG A 111 7.41 -0.70 9.41
CA ARG A 111 7.85 -0.27 10.76
C ARG A 111 8.83 -1.25 11.42
N GLN A 112 8.95 -2.47 10.91
CA GLN A 112 9.85 -3.52 11.40
C GLN A 112 11.22 -3.49 10.71
N GLY A 113 11.43 -2.61 9.72
CA GLY A 113 12.66 -2.48 8.96
C GLY A 113 12.71 -3.30 7.65
N THR A 114 11.61 -3.95 7.27
CA THR A 114 11.47 -4.61 5.96
C THR A 114 11.19 -3.57 4.88
N THR A 115 11.91 -3.68 3.77
CA THR A 115 11.69 -2.85 2.58
C THR A 115 10.98 -3.67 1.50
N PHE A 116 10.07 -3.04 0.76
CA PHE A 116 9.46 -3.55 -0.45
C PHE A 116 9.80 -2.59 -1.59
N ALA A 117 10.11 -3.13 -2.76
CA ALA A 117 10.48 -2.32 -3.90
C ALA A 117 9.97 -2.93 -5.22
N LEU A 118 9.49 -2.08 -6.12
CA LEU A 118 9.07 -2.48 -7.45
C LEU A 118 9.53 -1.43 -8.44
N ASN A 119 10.23 -1.87 -9.48
CA ASN A 119 10.63 -1.04 -10.60
C ASN A 119 10.02 -1.59 -11.87
N GLY A 120 9.49 -0.72 -12.71
CA GLY A 120 8.96 -1.13 -13.99
C GLY A 120 8.79 0.02 -14.95
N THR A 121 8.45 -0.31 -16.18
CA THR A 121 8.08 0.65 -17.20
C THR A 121 6.61 0.43 -17.53
N VAL A 122 5.82 1.50 -17.47
CA VAL A 122 4.39 1.48 -17.72
C VAL A 122 4.14 2.18 -19.05
N PHE A 123 3.31 1.57 -19.88
CA PHE A 123 2.83 2.14 -21.12
C PHE A 123 1.31 2.16 -21.10
N GLN A 124 0.73 3.30 -21.49
CA GLN A 124 -0.70 3.45 -21.67
C GLN A 124 -1.00 3.91 -23.10
N GLY A 125 -2.06 3.34 -23.67
CA GLY A 125 -2.37 3.59 -25.07
C GLY A 125 -3.79 3.17 -25.43
N LYS A 126 -4.06 3.24 -26.72
CA LYS A 126 -5.31 2.82 -27.33
C LYS A 126 -5.01 2.04 -28.60
N ASP A 127 -5.64 0.89 -28.77
CA ASP A 127 -5.56 0.08 -29.98
C ASP A 127 -6.98 -0.25 -30.50
N GLY A 128 -7.07 -1.17 -31.47
CA GLY A 128 -8.34 -1.61 -32.06
C GLY A 128 -9.29 -2.27 -31.07
N SER A 129 -8.80 -2.71 -29.91
CA SER A 129 -9.56 -3.33 -28.82
C SER A 129 -9.85 -2.35 -27.67
N GLY A 130 -9.51 -1.06 -27.83
CA GLY A 130 -9.77 -0.01 -26.85
C GLY A 130 -8.53 0.44 -26.08
N ASP A 131 -8.78 1.12 -24.97
CA ASP A 131 -7.72 1.59 -24.08
C ASP A 131 -7.02 0.43 -23.37
N PHE A 132 -5.74 0.59 -23.07
CA PHE A 132 -4.96 -0.39 -22.32
C PHE A 132 -3.86 0.25 -21.49
N VAL A 133 -3.44 -0.50 -20.47
CA VAL A 133 -2.23 -0.28 -19.70
C VAL A 133 -1.40 -1.55 -19.77
N SER A 134 -0.11 -1.42 -20.03
CA SER A 134 0.84 -2.50 -19.85
C SER A 134 1.95 -2.08 -18.91
N MET A 135 2.36 -2.98 -18.04
CA MET A 135 3.53 -2.79 -17.19
C MET A 135 4.51 -3.92 -17.45
N THR A 136 5.78 -3.56 -17.62
CA THR A 136 6.92 -4.46 -17.59
C THR A 136 7.66 -4.29 -16.28
N ASP A 137 7.71 -5.33 -15.46
CA ASP A 137 8.57 -5.38 -14.27
C ASP A 137 10.04 -5.49 -14.72
N ARG A 138 10.88 -4.56 -14.27
CA ARG A 138 12.29 -4.47 -14.68
C ARG A 138 13.17 -5.53 -13.99
N GLY A 139 12.76 -6.05 -12.84
CA GLY A 139 13.47 -7.13 -12.15
C GLY A 139 13.22 -8.49 -12.78
N THR A 140 11.99 -8.75 -13.26
CA THR A 140 11.61 -10.05 -13.82
C THR A 140 11.46 -10.07 -15.34
N TYR A 141 11.47 -8.90 -15.99
CA TYR A 141 11.17 -8.69 -17.41
C TYR A 141 9.80 -9.22 -17.85
N ARG A 142 8.92 -9.52 -16.91
CA ARG A 142 7.56 -9.98 -17.20
C ARG A 142 6.70 -8.77 -17.54
N THR A 143 5.96 -8.89 -18.63
CA THR A 143 5.03 -7.88 -19.08
C THR A 143 3.61 -8.38 -18.93
N VAL A 144 2.75 -7.53 -18.39
CA VAL A 144 1.31 -7.79 -18.24
C VAL A 144 0.57 -6.62 -18.88
N LEU A 145 -0.50 -6.93 -19.60
CA LEU A 145 -1.38 -5.96 -20.23
C LEU A 145 -2.79 -6.14 -19.67
N VAL A 146 -3.43 -5.03 -19.31
CA VAL A 146 -4.78 -4.98 -18.78
C VAL A 146 -5.58 -3.91 -19.52
N ARG A 147 -6.89 -4.10 -19.60
CA ARG A 147 -7.82 -3.20 -20.29
C ARG A 147 -8.97 -2.81 -19.36
N PRO A 148 -9.46 -1.56 -19.42
CA PRO A 148 -10.67 -1.15 -18.72
C PRO A 148 -11.85 -2.08 -19.08
N PRO A 149 -12.74 -2.39 -18.13
CA PRO A 149 -12.85 -1.80 -16.79
C PRO A 149 -11.90 -2.40 -15.74
N ALA A 150 -11.01 -3.33 -16.12
CA ALA A 150 -10.03 -3.86 -15.19
C ALA A 150 -8.84 -2.90 -15.02
N ASP A 151 -8.33 -2.83 -13.80
CA ASP A 151 -7.09 -2.13 -13.47
C ASP A 151 -5.91 -3.08 -13.47
N PHE A 152 -4.73 -2.57 -13.79
CA PHE A 152 -3.51 -3.32 -13.56
C PHE A 152 -3.24 -3.44 -12.07
N ARG A 153 -2.83 -4.64 -11.62
CA ARG A 153 -2.53 -4.93 -10.22
C ARG A 153 -1.24 -5.74 -10.13
N ALA A 154 -0.31 -5.31 -9.29
CA ALA A 154 0.91 -6.03 -8.98
C ALA A 154 1.20 -6.01 -7.49
N LEU A 155 1.80 -7.08 -7.00
CA LEU A 155 2.39 -7.10 -5.67
C LEU A 155 3.76 -6.44 -5.72
N VAL A 156 4.05 -5.59 -4.75
CA VAL A 156 5.38 -5.00 -4.54
C VAL A 156 6.21 -6.04 -3.77
N PRO A 157 7.21 -6.67 -4.41
CA PRO A 157 7.99 -7.71 -3.75
C PRO A 157 8.84 -7.12 -2.62
N ARG A 158 9.26 -7.98 -1.67
CA ARG A 158 10.26 -7.58 -0.69
C ARG A 158 11.55 -7.22 -1.41
N GLY A 159 12.11 -6.06 -1.08
CA GLY A 159 13.45 -5.69 -1.50
C GLY A 159 14.48 -6.50 -0.73
N GLU A 160 15.63 -6.77 -1.35
CA GLU A 160 16.78 -7.26 -0.60
C GLU A 160 17.28 -6.13 0.32
N PRO A 161 17.71 -6.43 1.56
CA PRO A 161 18.44 -5.46 2.36
C PRO A 161 19.74 -5.13 1.62
N GLY A 162 19.84 -3.89 1.13
CA GLY A 162 21.07 -3.34 0.56
C GLY A 162 22.15 -3.13 1.60
#